data_AF-A0A7C5W7T3-F1
#
_entry.id   AF-A0A7C5W7T3-F1
#
_cell.length_a   1.000
_cell.length_b   1.000
_cell.length_c   1.000
_cell.angle_alpha   90.00
_cell.angle_beta   90.00
_cell.angle_gamma   90.00
#
_symmetry.space_group_name_H-M   'P 1'
#
loop_
_entity.id
_entity.type
_entity.pdbx_description
1 polymer ?
#
loop_
_entity_poly.entity_id
_entity_poly.type
_entity_poly.pdbx_seq_one_letter_code
_entity_poly.pdbx_strand_id
1 'polypeptide(L)' 'IWQERFGSSLAKRGVGAFLGGIVAMVGARLADGCPSGHGLSGMMQLSASSFVALALFFAAGALTAAIVYKRRAS' A
#
# COMPACT_ATOMS: atom_id res chain seq x y z
N ILE A 1 3.73 -15.29 -4.10
CA ILE A 1 4.55 -14.36 -3.28
C ILE A 1 4.49 -14.58 -1.76
N TRP A 2 3.37 -14.35 -1.06
CA TRP A 2 3.35 -14.50 0.41
C TRP A 2 3.65 -15.93 0.90
N GLN A 3 3.01 -16.93 0.27
CA GLN A 3 3.21 -18.35 0.59
C GLN A 3 4.68 -18.76 0.42
N GLU A 4 5.33 -18.30 -0.66
CA GLU A 4 6.75 -18.53 -0.91
C GLU A 4 7.66 -17.83 0.11
N ARG A 5 7.21 -16.70 0.71
CA ARG A 5 8.01 -15.91 1.66
C ARG A 5 7.87 -16.33 3.12
N PHE A 6 6.65 -16.66 3.55
CA PHE A 6 6.26 -16.84 4.95
C PHE A 6 5.60 -18.22 5.24
N GLY A 7 5.44 -19.04 4.20
CA GLY A 7 4.83 -20.38 4.26
C GLY A 7 3.30 -20.38 4.14
N SER A 8 2.71 -21.57 4.31
CA SER A 8 1.28 -21.80 4.08
C SER A 8 0.33 -21.42 5.22
N SER A 9 0.86 -20.98 6.36
CA SER A 9 0.07 -20.68 7.55
C SER A 9 -0.95 -19.55 7.33
N LEU A 10 -2.24 -19.88 7.51
CA LEU A 10 -3.34 -18.91 7.48
C LEU A 10 -3.21 -17.85 8.58
N ALA A 11 -2.80 -18.24 9.79
CA ALA A 11 -2.68 -17.33 10.92
C ALA A 11 -1.67 -16.21 10.64
N LYS A 12 -0.49 -16.54 10.09
CA LYS A 12 0.52 -15.55 9.71
C LYS A 12 0.01 -14.59 8.63
N ARG A 13 -0.77 -15.09 7.66
CA ARG A 13 -1.41 -14.25 6.64
C ARG A 13 -2.46 -13.33 7.24
N GLY A 14 -3.32 -13.86 8.10
CA GLY A 14 -4.39 -13.11 8.76
C GLY A 14 -3.83 -11.97 9.59
N VAL A 15 -2.84 -12.24 10.45
CA VAL A 15 -2.21 -11.20 11.29
C VAL A 15 -1.51 -10.16 10.43
N GLY A 16 -0.77 -10.57 9.39
CA GLY A 16 -0.11 -9.64 8.47
C GLY A 16 -1.09 -8.74 7.70
N ALA A 17 -2.18 -9.32 7.19
CA ALA A 17 -3.23 -8.58 6.50
C ALA A 17 -3.99 -7.62 7.42
N PHE A 18 -4.25 -8.04 8.66
CA PHE A 18 -4.98 -7.22 9.64
C PHE A 18 -4.14 -6.02 10.07
N LEU A 19 -2.89 -6.24 10.48
CA LEU A 19 -1.99 -5.15 10.89
C LEU A 19 -1.67 -4.21 9.71
N GLY A 20 -1.38 -4.77 8.53
CA GLY A 20 -1.18 -3.98 7.32
C GLY A 20 -2.42 -3.17 6.93
N GLY A 21 -3.60 -3.76 7.10
CA GLY A 21 -4.90 -3.11 6.86
C GLY A 21 -5.15 -1.93 7.79
N ILE A 22 -4.84 -2.05 9.08
CA ILE A 22 -4.96 -0.94 10.05
C ILE A 22 -4.07 0.23 9.62
N VAL A 23 -2.79 -0.04 9.30
CA VAL A 23 -1.86 1.00 8.88
C VAL A 23 -2.33 1.67 7.59
N ALA A 24 -2.78 0.88 6.61
CA ALA A 24 -3.31 1.39 5.34
C ALA A 24 -4.58 2.24 5.55
N MET A 25 -5.48 1.83 6.44
CA MET A 25 -6.69 2.61 6.76
C MET A 25 -6.36 3.96 7.41
N VAL A 26 -5.44 3.96 8.38
CA VAL A 26 -5.00 5.20 9.03
C VAL A 26 -4.37 6.15 8.00
N GLY A 27 -3.50 5.63 7.13
CA GLY A 27 -2.90 6.42 6.05
C GLY A 27 -3.93 6.99 5.07
N ALA A 28 -4.93 6.19 4.66
CA ALA A 28 -6.01 6.66 3.78
C ALA A 28 -6.85 7.77 4.45
N ARG A 29 -7.08 7.69 5.76
CA ARG A 29 -7.76 8.76 6.50
C ARG A 29 -6.93 10.04 6.59
N LEU A 30 -5.62 9.92 6.80
CA LEU A 30 -4.71 11.08 6.82
C LEU A 30 -4.62 11.78 5.45
N ALA A 31 -4.72 11.00 4.37
CA ALA A 31 -4.75 11.52 3.00
C ALA A 31 -6.14 12.05 2.59
N ASP A 32 -7.13 12.04 3.49
CA ASP A 32 -8.54 12.38 3.23
C ASP A 32 -9.12 11.64 2.00
N GLY A 33 -8.69 10.40 1.76
CA GLY A 33 -9.13 9.66 0.59
C GLY A 33 -8.40 8.35 0.35
N CYS A 34 -8.83 7.64 -0.68
CA CYS A 34 -8.19 6.40 -1.10
C CYS A 34 -7.37 6.61 -2.39
N PRO A 35 -6.46 5.67 -2.72
CA PRO A 35 -5.67 5.74 -3.94
C PRO A 35 -6.55 5.82 -5.19
N SER A 36 -7.64 5.05 -5.22
CA SER A 36 -8.59 5.05 -6.33
C SER A 36 -9.33 6.37 -6.48
N GLY A 37 -9.67 7.07 -5.39
CA GLY A 37 -10.34 8.37 -5.43
C GLY A 37 -9.44 9.48 -5.97
N HIS A 38 -8.20 9.56 -5.47
CA HIS A 38 -7.20 10.49 -6.00
C HIS A 38 -6.81 10.16 -7.45
N GLY A 39 -6.76 8.88 -7.81
CA GLY A 39 -6.40 8.44 -9.15
C GLY A 39 -7.49 8.63 -10.20
N LEU A 40 -8.74 8.24 -9.91
CA LEU A 40 -9.84 8.31 -10.88
C LEU A 40 -10.49 9.68 -10.92
N SER A 41 -10.90 10.23 -9.77
CA SER A 41 -11.63 11.51 -9.72
C SER A 41 -10.68 12.69 -9.63
N GLY A 42 -9.61 12.57 -8.85
CA GLY A 42 -8.65 13.64 -8.63
C GLY A 42 -7.77 13.98 -9.85
N MET A 43 -7.33 12.95 -10.58
CA MET A 43 -6.51 13.12 -11.79
C MET A 43 -7.33 13.67 -12.96
N MET A 44 -8.59 13.26 -13.11
CA MET A 44 -9.48 13.79 -14.17
C MET A 44 -9.79 15.28 -13.99
N GLN A 45 -9.71 15.78 -12.75
CA GLN A 45 -9.84 17.20 -12.43
C GLN A 45 -8.50 17.96 -12.47
N LEU A 46 -7.41 17.31 -12.90
CA LEU A 46 -6.03 17.83 -12.87
C LEU A 46 -5.63 18.44 -11.51
N SER A 47 -6.16 17.91 -10.41
CA SER A 47 -5.85 18.44 -9.10
C SER A 47 -4.40 18.12 -8.70
N ALA A 48 -3.61 19.16 -8.42
CA ALA A 48 -2.21 19.02 -8.01
C ALA A 48 -2.06 18.16 -6.75
N SER A 49 -3.00 18.25 -5.81
CA SER A 49 -3.00 17.42 -4.60
C SER A 49 -3.17 15.94 -4.91
N SER A 50 -3.88 15.60 -5.99
CA SER A 50 -4.12 14.22 -6.39
C SER A 50 -2.91 13.57 -7.02
N PHE A 51 -2.15 14.31 -7.82
CA PHE A 51 -0.86 13.82 -8.33
C PHE A 51 0.13 13.53 -7.19
N VAL A 52 0.22 14.45 -6.22
CA VAL A 52 1.12 14.28 -5.05
C VAL A 52 0.68 13.11 -4.19
N ALA A 53 -0.61 13.01 -3.85
CA ALA A 53 -1.13 11.90 -3.04
C ALA A 53 -0.88 10.55 -3.72
N LEU A 54 -1.14 10.46 -5.03
CA LEU A 54 -0.95 9.22 -5.78
C LEU A 54 0.54 8.82 -5.85
N ALA A 55 1.43 9.78 -6.11
CA ALA A 55 2.88 9.54 -6.11
C ALA A 55 3.37 9.00 -4.75
N LEU A 56 2.89 9.59 -3.64
CA LEU A 56 3.23 9.14 -2.29
C LEU A 56 2.68 7.74 -1.98
N PHE A 57 1.44 7.44 -2.38
CA PHE A 57 0.88 6.10 -2.22
C PHE A 57 1.69 5.03 -2.96
N PHE A 58 2.07 5.28 -4.20
CA PHE A 58 2.89 4.36 -4.98
C PHE A 58 4.32 4.25 -4.43
N ALA A 59 4.95 5.36 -4.05
CA ALA A 59 6.30 5.36 -3.47
C ALA A 59 6.34 4.58 -2.14
N ALA A 60 5.40 4.84 -1.24
CA ALA A 60 5.30 4.13 0.04
C ALA A 60 4.96 2.65 -0.15
N GLY A 61 4.07 2.32 -1.09
CA GLY A 61 3.74 0.94 -1.45
C GLY A 61 4.93 0.18 -2.02
N ALA A 62 5.68 0.78 -2.94
CA ALA A 62 6.90 0.22 -3.51
C ALA A 62 7.99 0.02 -2.44
N LEU A 63 8.19 1.00 -1.56
CA LEU A 63 9.13 0.90 -0.45
C LEU A 63 8.73 -0.22 0.53
N THR A 64 7.46 -0.30 0.90
CA THR A 64 6.95 -1.35 1.79
C THR A 64 7.10 -2.72 1.16
N ALA A 65 6.79 -2.86 -0.14
CA ALA A 65 6.99 -4.10 -0.88
C ALA A 65 8.48 -4.47 -0.93
N ALA A 66 9.36 -3.50 -1.18
CA ALA A 66 10.80 -3.70 -1.17
C ALA A 66 11.29 -4.13 0.22
N ILE A 67 10.74 -3.62 1.32
CA ILE A 67 11.14 -4.02 2.68
C ILE A 67 10.61 -5.42 3.05
N VAL A 68 9.31 -5.65 2.83
CA VAL A 68 8.61 -6.88 3.26
C VAL A 68 8.98 -8.08 2.38
N TYR A 69 9.11 -7.86 1.07
CA TYR A 69 9.40 -8.90 0.09
C TYR A 69 10.83 -8.86 -0.43
N LYS A 70 11.74 -8.00 0.09
CA LYS A 70 13.18 -8.15 -0.17
C LYS A 70 13.60 -9.55 0.24
N ARG A 71 13.86 -10.40 -0.75
CA ARG A 71 14.58 -11.64 -0.57
C ARG A 71 15.73 -11.63 -1.57
N ARG A 72 16.92 -11.46 -0.98
CA ARG A 72 18.27 -11.81 -1.44
C ARG A 72 18.54 -11.57 -2.93
N ALA A 73 19.40 -10.58 -3.21
CA ALA A 73 20.28 -10.67 -4.37
C ALA A 73 20.83 -12.09 -4.42
N SER A 74 20.67 -12.71 -5.59
CA SER A 74 21.13 -14.06 -5.86
C SER A 74 22.58 -14.27 -5.46
#